data_AF-E1ZAG1-F1
#
_entry.id   AF-E1ZAG1-F1
#
_cell.length_a   1.000
_cell.length_b   1.000
_cell.length_c   1.000
_cell.angle_alpha   90.00
_cell.angle_beta   90.00
_cell.angle_gamma   90.00
#
_symmetry.space_group_name_H-M   'P 1'
#
loop_
_entity.id
_entity.type
_entity.pdbx_description
1 polymer ?
#
loop_
_entity_poly.entity_id
_entity_poly.type
_entity_poly.pdbx_seq_one_letter_code
_entity_poly.pdbx_strand_id
1 'polypeptide(L)'
;MPFCPKAVFAMPCSLAGLTSSSDSYKEELDLDSEKAVAGNHRCCAERRLLQSYVQQGRRQGVPAHKLVAWVRRKLGGSIVVWRRTADGQLAYAAPCLFCSRELKRFDLQVHCALGGGEWWSGKLSDAGAPQARLTGGQQKVLRAQGWILCDQPLPARAQPLEQPRQQQQQRGPSSKQHKESRQERHRQHVPQQQRANGNA
;
A
#
# COMPACT_ATOMS: atom_id res chain seq x y z
N MET A 1 32.86 -6.28 -3.16
CA MET A 1 31.51 -6.88 -3.18
C MET A 1 30.65 -6.11 -4.19
N PRO A 2 30.44 -6.64 -5.41
CA PRO A 2 29.57 -5.98 -6.39
C PRO A 2 28.15 -5.86 -5.85
N PHE A 3 27.60 -4.65 -5.87
CA PHE A 3 26.30 -4.33 -5.30
C PHE A 3 25.22 -4.70 -6.33
N CYS A 4 24.73 -5.95 -6.31
CA CYS A 4 23.64 -6.33 -7.22
C CYS A 4 22.37 -5.52 -6.88
N PRO A 5 21.83 -4.73 -7.84
CA PRO A 5 20.69 -3.87 -7.60
C PRO A 5 19.43 -4.70 -7.33
N LYS A 6 18.62 -4.25 -6.36
CA LYS A 6 17.24 -4.76 -6.21
C LYS A 6 16.43 -4.33 -7.42
N ALA A 7 15.56 -5.21 -7.91
CA ALA A 7 14.64 -4.92 -9.00
C ALA A 7 13.20 -5.09 -8.51
N VAL A 8 12.30 -4.30 -9.07
CA VAL A 8 10.87 -4.34 -8.74
C VAL A 8 10.07 -4.25 -10.03
N PHE A 9 9.04 -5.08 -10.13
CA PHE A 9 8.11 -5.08 -11.23
C PHE A 9 6.66 -5.01 -10.71
N ALA A 10 5.79 -4.38 -11.50
CA ALA A 10 4.37 -4.32 -11.23
C ALA A 10 3.70 -5.47 -11.97
N MET A 11 3.06 -6.38 -11.25
CA MET A 11 2.39 -7.49 -11.91
C MET A 11 1.05 -7.03 -12.52
N PRO A 12 0.79 -7.32 -13.81
CA PRO A 12 -0.54 -7.12 -14.35
C PRO A 12 -1.52 -8.06 -13.62
N CYS A 13 -2.72 -7.55 -13.30
CA CYS A 13 -3.74 -8.19 -12.48
C CYS A 13 -4.40 -9.44 -13.13
N SER A 14 -3.79 -10.04 -14.14
CA SER A 14 -4.37 -11.13 -14.94
C SER A 14 -3.35 -12.24 -15.16
N LEU A 15 -3.18 -13.09 -14.14
CA LEU A 15 -2.57 -14.42 -14.26
C LEU A 15 -3.25 -15.33 -13.23
N ALA A 16 -4.55 -15.56 -13.47
CA ALA A 16 -5.26 -16.66 -12.85
C ALA A 16 -4.98 -17.91 -13.69
N GLY A 17 -4.05 -18.73 -13.21
CA GLY A 17 -3.88 -20.12 -13.66
C GLY A 17 -2.60 -20.38 -14.43
N LEU A 18 -1.53 -20.75 -13.72
CA LEU A 18 -0.48 -21.62 -14.26
C LEU A 18 0.13 -22.43 -13.10
N THR A 19 -0.24 -23.70 -13.03
CA THR A 19 0.44 -24.74 -12.24
C THR A 19 1.38 -25.50 -13.16
N SER A 20 2.65 -25.10 -13.32
CA SER A 20 3.66 -26.01 -13.87
C SER A 20 5.09 -25.51 -13.71
N SER A 21 5.91 -26.40 -13.14
CA SER A 21 7.35 -26.61 -13.33
C SER A 21 8.32 -25.43 -13.12
N SER A 22 9.33 -25.69 -12.28
CA SER A 22 10.34 -24.74 -11.81
C SER A 22 11.37 -24.25 -12.85
N ASP A 23 11.28 -24.66 -14.11
CA ASP A 23 12.13 -24.09 -15.16
C ASP A 23 11.38 -23.07 -16.05
N SER A 24 10.04 -23.09 -16.03
CA SER A 24 9.20 -22.15 -16.78
C SER A 24 9.27 -20.71 -16.25
N TYR A 25 9.57 -20.51 -14.96
CA TYR A 25 9.54 -19.15 -14.36
C TYR A 25 10.77 -18.31 -14.69
N LYS A 26 11.89 -18.91 -15.12
CA LYS A 26 13.13 -18.17 -15.41
C LYS A 26 12.97 -17.36 -16.69
N GLU A 27 12.39 -17.95 -17.72
CA GLU A 27 12.16 -17.33 -19.02
C GLU A 27 11.12 -16.20 -18.93
N GLU A 28 10.05 -16.40 -18.16
CA GLU A 28 9.02 -15.38 -17.92
C GLU A 28 9.56 -14.19 -17.10
N LEU A 29 10.44 -14.44 -16.12
CA LEU A 29 11.11 -13.38 -15.33
C LEU A 29 12.09 -12.53 -16.15
N ASP A 30 12.70 -13.09 -17.21
CA ASP A 30 13.64 -12.36 -18.04
C ASP A 30 12.93 -11.42 -19.04
N LEU A 31 11.73 -11.77 -19.51
CA LEU A 31 10.84 -10.85 -20.26
C LEU A 31 10.31 -9.70 -19.38
N ASP A 32 9.99 -9.98 -18.12
CA ASP A 32 9.56 -8.95 -17.16
C ASP A 32 10.72 -8.05 -16.69
N SER A 33 11.96 -8.48 -16.89
CA SER A 33 13.15 -7.71 -16.53
C SER A 33 13.27 -6.40 -17.32
N GLU A 34 12.78 -6.33 -18.56
CA GLU A 34 12.82 -5.08 -19.35
C GLU A 34 11.92 -3.97 -18.75
N LYS A 35 10.86 -4.37 -18.05
CA LYS A 35 9.95 -3.44 -17.37
C LYS A 35 10.31 -3.26 -15.89
N ALA A 36 11.28 -4.01 -15.38
CA ALA A 36 11.69 -3.95 -13.99
C ALA A 36 12.46 -2.66 -13.70
N VAL A 37 12.12 -2.00 -12.60
CA VAL A 37 12.83 -0.81 -12.13
C VAL A 37 13.97 -1.24 -11.22
N ALA A 38 15.20 -0.93 -11.61
CA ALA A 38 16.38 -1.16 -10.77
C ALA A 38 16.59 -0.06 -9.72
N GLY A 39 17.03 -0.45 -8.53
CA GLY A 39 17.48 0.47 -7.49
C GLY A 39 18.84 1.11 -7.83
N ASN A 40 19.18 2.22 -7.16
CA ASN A 40 20.51 2.81 -7.20
C ASN A 40 21.01 3.11 -5.77
N HIS A 41 22.23 3.66 -5.66
CA HIS A 41 22.84 3.96 -4.36
C HIS A 41 22.09 5.02 -3.53
N ARG A 42 21.18 5.81 -4.13
CA ARG A 42 20.40 6.86 -3.47
C ARG A 42 18.98 6.41 -3.12
N CYS A 43 18.39 5.55 -3.95
CA CYS A 43 16.99 5.18 -3.85
C CYS A 43 16.75 3.72 -4.24
N CYS A 44 15.98 3.03 -3.40
CA CYS A 44 15.58 1.65 -3.66
C CYS A 44 14.60 1.58 -4.84
N ALA A 45 14.57 0.44 -5.53
CA ALA A 45 13.73 0.20 -6.69
C ALA A 45 12.24 0.51 -6.44
N GLU A 46 11.71 0.12 -5.29
CA GLU A 46 10.30 0.27 -4.91
C GLU A 46 9.90 1.76 -4.90
N ARG A 47 10.72 2.60 -4.26
CA ARG A 47 10.45 4.05 -4.20
C ARG A 47 10.63 4.70 -5.56
N ARG A 48 11.59 4.26 -6.38
CA ARG A 48 11.77 4.76 -7.75
C ARG A 48 10.55 4.44 -8.61
N LEU A 49 10.02 3.23 -8.51
CA LEU A 49 8.81 2.80 -9.19
C LEU A 49 7.62 3.68 -8.78
N LEU A 50 7.36 3.83 -7.48
CA LEU A 50 6.26 4.67 -7.02
C LEU A 50 6.42 6.14 -7.45
N GLN A 51 7.64 6.68 -7.41
CA GLN A 51 7.92 8.04 -7.84
C GLN A 51 7.65 8.24 -9.34
N SER A 52 7.98 7.27 -10.20
CA SER A 52 7.72 7.39 -11.64
C SER A 52 6.21 7.47 -11.93
N TYR A 53 5.40 6.64 -11.29
CA TYR A 53 3.94 6.69 -11.41
C TYR A 53 3.35 7.97 -10.80
N VAL A 54 3.86 8.42 -9.65
CA VAL A 54 3.44 9.71 -9.06
C VAL A 54 3.70 10.87 -10.02
N GLN A 55 4.89 10.91 -10.64
CA GLN A 55 5.23 11.94 -11.63
C GLN A 55 4.33 11.84 -12.87
N GLN A 56 4.08 10.62 -13.36
CA GLN A 56 3.19 10.40 -14.49
C GLN A 56 1.75 10.86 -14.19
N GLY A 57 1.22 10.54 -13.00
CA GLY A 57 -0.11 10.97 -12.57
C GLY A 57 -0.20 12.50 -12.49
N ARG A 58 0.84 13.17 -11.97
CA ARG A 58 0.91 14.64 -11.95
C ARG A 58 0.94 15.24 -13.35
N ARG A 59 1.72 14.67 -14.28
CA ARG A 59 1.76 15.11 -15.69
C ARG A 59 0.41 14.95 -16.39
N GLN A 60 -0.40 13.95 -15.98
CA GLN A 60 -1.75 13.73 -16.48
C GLN A 60 -2.83 14.56 -15.76
N GLY A 61 -2.45 15.47 -14.85
CA GLY A 61 -3.40 16.31 -14.12
C GLY A 61 -4.22 15.58 -13.05
N VAL A 62 -3.75 14.42 -12.57
CA VAL A 62 -4.43 13.69 -11.49
C VAL A 62 -4.32 14.48 -10.19
N PRO A 63 -5.44 14.84 -9.54
CA PRO A 63 -5.40 15.61 -8.30
C PRO A 63 -4.80 14.79 -7.17
N ALA A 64 -4.11 15.46 -6.24
CA ALA A 64 -3.32 14.81 -5.18
C ALA A 64 -4.11 13.77 -4.37
N HIS A 65 -5.38 14.03 -4.06
CA HIS A 65 -6.24 13.12 -3.30
C HIS A 65 -6.65 11.86 -4.09
N LYS A 66 -6.62 11.88 -5.43
CA LYS A 66 -6.87 10.71 -6.29
C LYS A 66 -5.60 9.98 -6.70
N LEU A 67 -4.43 10.54 -6.39
CA LEU A 67 -3.15 10.04 -6.88
C LEU A 67 -2.88 8.61 -6.38
N VAL A 68 -3.16 8.32 -5.11
CA VAL A 68 -2.96 6.98 -4.54
C VAL A 68 -3.81 5.93 -5.28
N ALA A 69 -5.10 6.19 -5.43
CA ALA A 69 -5.99 5.28 -6.15
C ALA A 69 -5.60 5.14 -7.64
N TRP A 70 -5.13 6.21 -8.27
CA TRP A 70 -4.63 6.19 -9.64
C TRP A 70 -3.38 5.31 -9.78
N VAL A 71 -2.39 5.48 -8.89
CA VAL A 71 -1.15 4.70 -8.89
C VAL A 71 -1.45 3.23 -8.67
N ARG A 72 -2.28 2.91 -7.66
CA ARG A 72 -2.69 1.53 -7.38
C ARG A 72 -3.34 0.85 -8.58
N ARG A 73 -4.23 1.56 -9.30
CA ARG A 73 -4.86 1.05 -10.53
C ARG A 73 -3.84 0.77 -11.62
N LYS A 74 -2.86 1.66 -11.80
CA LYS A 74 -1.83 1.52 -12.84
C LYS A 74 -0.82 0.41 -12.56
N LEU A 75 -0.57 0.12 -11.29
CA LEU A 75 0.32 -0.95 -10.85
C LEU A 75 -0.36 -2.33 -10.75
N GLY A 76 -1.68 -2.43 -10.97
CA GLY A 76 -2.39 -3.71 -10.81
C GLY A 76 -2.67 -4.12 -9.36
N GLY A 77 -2.34 -3.28 -8.37
CA GLY A 77 -2.59 -3.53 -6.95
C GLY A 77 -1.54 -4.39 -6.24
N SER A 78 -0.60 -5.00 -6.97
CA SER A 78 0.51 -5.76 -6.42
C SER A 78 1.84 -5.40 -7.09
N ILE A 79 2.94 -5.61 -6.37
CA ILE A 79 4.30 -5.51 -6.91
C ILE A 79 5.13 -6.72 -6.50
N VAL A 80 6.10 -7.08 -7.33
CA VAL A 80 7.05 -8.15 -7.05
C VAL A 80 8.42 -7.51 -6.83
N VAL A 81 9.08 -7.88 -5.73
CA VAL A 81 10.38 -7.36 -5.31
C VAL A 81 11.37 -8.52 -5.22
N TRP A 82 12.42 -8.47 -6.03
CA TRP A 82 13.47 -9.49 -6.00
C TRP A 82 14.87 -8.87 -6.04
N ARG A 83 15.84 -9.70 -5.69
CA ARG A 83 17.26 -9.37 -5.75
C ARG A 83 17.99 -10.62 -6.22
N ARG A 84 18.85 -10.50 -7.22
CA ARG A 84 19.76 -11.59 -7.62
C ARG A 84 21.13 -11.38 -6.95
N THR A 85 21.78 -12.46 -6.52
CA THR A 85 23.20 -12.44 -6.13
C THR A 85 24.09 -12.41 -7.37
N ALA A 86 25.40 -12.28 -7.18
CA ALA A 86 26.36 -12.41 -8.29
C ALA A 86 26.27 -13.79 -8.97
N ASP A 87 25.89 -14.81 -8.20
CA ASP A 87 25.70 -16.20 -8.65
C ASP A 87 24.35 -16.42 -9.34
N GLY A 88 23.56 -15.36 -9.56
CA GLY A 88 22.24 -15.42 -10.19
C GLY A 88 21.10 -15.91 -9.28
N GLN A 89 21.40 -16.33 -8.05
CA GLN A 89 20.42 -16.85 -7.10
C GLN A 89 19.54 -15.75 -6.50
N LEU A 90 18.29 -16.09 -6.16
CA LEU A 90 17.38 -15.16 -5.47
C LEU A 90 17.81 -14.93 -4.02
N ALA A 91 18.08 -13.68 -3.69
CA ALA A 91 18.44 -13.22 -2.36
C ALA A 91 17.23 -12.63 -1.61
N TYR A 92 17.38 -12.52 -0.29
CA TYR A 92 16.41 -11.83 0.56
C TYR A 92 16.15 -10.41 0.05
N ALA A 93 14.90 -10.15 -0.33
CA ALA A 93 14.48 -8.97 -1.06
C ALA A 93 13.49 -8.09 -0.29
N ALA A 94 13.14 -8.41 0.96
CA ALA A 94 12.11 -7.68 1.69
C ALA A 94 12.32 -6.15 1.68
N PRO A 95 11.23 -5.36 1.58
CA PRO A 95 11.33 -3.91 1.52
C PRO A 95 11.99 -3.31 2.76
N CYS A 96 12.83 -2.31 2.56
CA CYS A 96 13.41 -1.56 3.67
C CYS A 96 12.36 -0.65 4.36
N LEU A 97 12.68 -0.12 5.55
CA LEU A 97 11.75 0.71 6.33
C LEU A 97 11.05 1.82 5.53
N PHE A 98 11.80 2.59 4.72
CA PHE A 98 11.21 3.65 3.90
C PHE A 98 10.38 3.12 2.73
N CYS A 99 10.78 2.01 2.11
CA CYS A 99 9.95 1.37 1.09
C CYS A 99 8.66 0.84 1.70
N SER A 100 8.72 0.18 2.86
CA SER A 100 7.54 -0.34 3.53
C SER A 100 6.54 0.76 3.89
N ARG A 101 7.01 1.94 4.31
CA ARG A 101 6.14 3.10 4.58
C ARG A 101 5.42 3.57 3.32
N GLU A 102 6.13 3.74 2.21
CA GLU A 102 5.53 4.15 0.94
C GLU A 102 4.57 3.09 0.39
N LEU A 103 4.95 1.81 0.40
CA LEU A 103 4.10 0.72 -0.08
C LEU A 103 2.80 0.61 0.73
N LYS A 104 2.85 0.81 2.06
CA LYS A 104 1.66 0.91 2.91
C LYS A 104 0.78 2.09 2.56
N ARG A 105 1.37 3.26 2.27
CA ARG A 105 0.63 4.46 1.85
C ARG A 105 -0.18 4.22 0.57
N PHE A 106 0.35 3.43 -0.37
CA PHE A 106 -0.34 3.09 -1.62
C PHE A 106 -1.27 1.86 -1.51
N ASP A 107 -1.35 1.22 -0.34
CA ASP A 107 -2.12 -0.02 -0.10
C ASP A 107 -1.84 -1.11 -1.15
N LEU A 108 -0.55 -1.35 -1.44
CA LEU A 108 -0.12 -2.36 -2.41
C LEU A 108 0.17 -3.69 -1.73
N GLN A 109 -0.21 -4.78 -2.41
CA GLN A 109 0.29 -6.12 -2.10
C GLN A 109 1.73 -6.25 -2.59
N VAL A 110 2.53 -7.01 -1.86
CA VAL A 110 3.96 -7.17 -2.15
C VAL A 110 4.27 -8.65 -2.16
N HIS A 111 4.89 -9.10 -3.24
CA HIS A 111 5.52 -10.41 -3.36
C HIS A 111 7.03 -10.19 -3.22
N CYS A 112 7.68 -10.78 -2.22
CA CYS A 112 9.12 -10.64 -2.06
C CYS A 112 9.81 -11.94 -1.70
N ALA A 113 10.98 -12.17 -2.29
CA ALA A 113 11.82 -13.32 -1.96
C ALA A 113 12.37 -13.19 -0.53
N LEU A 114 12.22 -14.25 0.28
CA LEU A 114 12.80 -14.38 1.62
C LEU A 114 14.17 -15.11 1.60
N GLY A 115 14.71 -15.40 0.41
CA GLY A 115 15.93 -16.19 0.26
C GLY A 115 15.65 -17.70 0.29
N GLY A 116 16.60 -18.50 -0.19
CA GLY A 116 16.44 -19.97 -0.24
C GLY A 116 15.29 -20.46 -1.14
N GLY A 117 14.81 -19.62 -2.06
CA GLY A 117 13.66 -19.92 -2.93
C GLY A 117 12.28 -19.65 -2.29
N GLU A 118 12.23 -19.22 -1.03
CA GLU A 118 10.97 -18.88 -0.36
C GLU A 118 10.45 -17.50 -0.81
N TRP A 119 9.13 -17.39 -0.92
CA TRP A 119 8.42 -16.16 -1.28
C TRP A 119 7.37 -15.81 -0.24
N TRP A 120 7.34 -14.55 0.16
CA TRP A 120 6.24 -13.98 0.92
C TRP A 120 5.33 -13.16 0.02
N SER A 121 4.02 -13.27 0.23
CA SER A 121 2.98 -12.58 -0.53
C SER A 121 1.92 -12.04 0.42
N GLY A 122 1.67 -10.73 0.39
CA GLY A 122 0.61 -10.12 1.21
C GLY A 122 0.70 -8.61 1.27
N LYS A 123 -0.11 -7.98 2.13
CA LYS A 123 0.07 -6.57 2.47
C LYS A 123 1.05 -6.44 3.61
N LEU A 124 1.89 -5.39 3.58
CA LEU A 124 2.86 -5.15 4.65
C LEU A 124 2.22 -4.77 6.01
N SER A 125 0.89 -4.61 6.03
CA SER A 125 0.10 -4.39 7.25
C SER A 125 -0.39 -5.71 7.87
N ASP A 126 -0.27 -6.82 7.16
CA ASP A 126 -0.79 -8.12 7.60
C ASP A 126 0.13 -8.76 8.65
N ALA A 127 -0.45 -9.60 9.50
CA ALA A 127 0.32 -10.41 10.44
C ALA A 127 1.24 -11.36 9.67
N GLY A 128 2.51 -11.45 10.09
CA GLY A 128 3.52 -12.25 9.38
C GLY A 128 4.22 -11.52 8.22
N ALA A 129 3.96 -10.22 8.01
CA ALA A 129 4.76 -9.42 7.08
C ALA A 129 6.25 -9.37 7.49
N PRO A 130 7.18 -9.43 6.53
CA PRO A 130 8.61 -9.39 6.84
C PRO A 130 8.97 -8.09 7.55
N GLN A 131 9.83 -8.20 8.56
CA GLN A 131 10.22 -7.06 9.38
C GLN A 131 10.99 -6.03 8.54
N ALA A 132 10.45 -4.83 8.45
CA ALA A 132 11.10 -3.75 7.72
C ALA A 132 12.36 -3.27 8.46
N ARG A 133 13.53 -3.38 7.82
CA ARG A 133 14.81 -2.96 8.39
C ARG A 133 15.37 -1.75 7.65
N LEU A 134 16.06 -0.87 8.40
CA LEU A 134 16.85 0.19 7.80
C LEU A 134 18.10 -0.40 7.15
N THR A 135 18.35 0.00 5.91
CA THR A 135 19.60 -0.35 5.23
C THR A 135 20.76 0.46 5.81
N GLY A 136 22.00 -0.06 5.73
CA GLY A 136 23.18 0.68 6.18
C GLY A 136 23.33 2.06 5.52
N GLY A 137 22.95 2.19 4.24
CA GLY A 137 22.92 3.49 3.55
C GLY A 137 21.90 4.47 4.16
N GLN A 138 20.73 3.98 4.55
CA GLN A 138 19.69 4.80 5.19
C GLN A 138 20.09 5.23 6.60
N GLN A 139 20.69 4.32 7.37
CA GLN A 139 21.21 4.65 8.70
C GLN A 139 22.25 5.77 8.62
N LYS A 140 23.17 5.72 7.63
CA LYS A 140 24.15 6.78 7.39
C LYS A 140 23.49 8.13 7.11
N VAL A 141 22.48 8.17 6.24
CA VAL A 141 21.75 9.41 5.91
C VAL A 141 21.03 9.98 7.14
N LEU A 142 20.35 9.13 7.93
CA LEU A 142 19.67 9.57 9.15
C LEU A 142 20.65 10.15 10.18
N ARG A 143 21.78 9.47 10.41
CA ARG A 143 22.84 9.97 11.30
C ARG A 143 23.42 11.30 10.82
N ALA A 144 23.66 11.46 9.52
CA ALA A 144 24.15 12.71 8.94
C ALA A 144 23.17 13.88 9.11
N GLN A 145 21.86 13.59 9.20
CA GLN A 145 20.81 14.59 9.46
C GLN A 145 20.59 14.86 10.95
N GLY A 146 21.46 14.36 11.83
CA GLY A 146 21.36 14.56 13.29
C GLY A 146 20.28 13.73 13.97
N TRP A 147 19.68 12.75 13.28
CA TRP A 147 18.70 11.86 13.90
C TRP A 147 19.42 10.80 14.73
N ILE A 148 19.19 10.82 16.04
CA ILE A 148 19.61 9.74 16.93
C ILE A 148 18.60 8.60 16.75
N LEU A 149 19.06 7.50 16.16
CA LEU A 149 18.29 6.26 16.13
C LEU A 149 18.21 5.71 17.55
N CYS A 150 17.12 6.02 18.25
CA CYS A 150 16.78 5.33 19.49
C CYS A 150 16.50 3.87 19.15
N ASP A 151 17.44 2.97 19.46
CA ASP A 151 17.24 1.51 19.46
C ASP A 151 16.38 1.05 20.65
N GLN A 152 15.84 1.99 21.44
CA GLN A 152 14.93 1.67 22.52
C GLN A 152 13.69 0.97 21.93
N PRO A 153 13.39 -0.27 22.36
CA PRO A 153 12.11 -0.88 22.03
C PRO A 153 11.02 0.06 22.51
N LEU A 154 10.08 0.39 21.61
CA LEU A 154 8.87 1.15 21.96
C LEU A 154 8.30 0.51 23.24
N PRO A 155 8.06 1.28 24.31
CA PRO A 155 7.51 0.72 25.53
C PRO A 155 6.24 -0.03 25.16
N ALA A 156 6.15 -1.28 25.59
CA ALA A 156 5.03 -2.16 25.31
C ALA A 156 3.76 -1.43 25.74
N ARG A 157 3.05 -0.88 24.75
CA ARG A 157 1.66 -0.43 24.75
C ARG A 157 1.19 0.11 26.11
N ALA A 158 1.14 1.44 26.24
CA ALA A 158 0.45 2.11 27.33
C ALA A 158 -0.86 1.37 27.65
N GLN A 159 -0.93 0.79 28.86
CA GLN A 159 -2.11 0.08 29.29
C GLN A 159 -3.31 1.02 29.19
N PRO A 160 -4.49 0.52 28.77
CA PRO A 160 -5.70 1.33 28.83
C PRO A 160 -5.82 1.90 30.24
N LEU A 161 -5.84 3.23 30.36
CA LEU A 161 -6.23 3.90 31.60
C LEU A 161 -7.58 3.31 31.99
N GLU A 162 -7.61 2.52 33.08
CA GLU A 162 -8.84 2.08 33.70
C GLU A 162 -9.65 3.32 34.04
N GLN A 163 -10.76 3.51 33.32
CA GLN A 163 -11.72 4.55 33.66
C GLN A 163 -12.32 4.19 35.03
N PRO A 164 -12.33 5.11 36.01
CA PRO A 164 -13.01 4.84 37.27
C PRO A 164 -14.50 4.58 36.99
N ARG A 165 -14.96 3.38 37.36
CA ARG A 165 -16.38 3.01 37.38
C ARG A 165 -17.13 4.01 38.26
N GLN A 166 -17.81 4.97 37.64
CA GLN A 166 -18.84 5.73 38.34
C GLN A 166 -20.01 4.78 38.62
N GLN A 167 -20.20 4.47 39.90
CA GLN A 167 -21.40 3.82 40.42
C GLN A 167 -22.61 4.69 40.10
N GLN A 168 -23.32 4.36 39.03
CA GLN A 168 -24.60 4.96 38.72
C GLN A 168 -25.64 4.36 39.66
N GLN A 169 -25.94 5.11 40.73
CA GLN A 169 -26.99 4.81 41.69
C GLN A 169 -28.35 4.74 40.98
N GLN A 170 -29.04 3.65 41.27
CA GLN A 170 -30.41 3.39 40.89
C GLN A 170 -31.34 4.42 41.56
N ARG A 171 -32.11 5.16 40.77
CA ARG A 171 -33.43 5.66 41.18
C ARG A 171 -34.41 5.54 40.02
N GLY A 172 -35.31 4.57 40.16
CA GLY A 172 -36.75 4.81 40.16
C GLY A 172 -37.45 5.07 38.82
N PRO A 173 -38.58 4.39 38.54
CA PRO A 173 -39.30 4.46 37.27
C PRO A 173 -40.27 5.66 37.25
N SER A 174 -40.50 6.25 36.06
CA SER A 174 -41.76 6.95 35.83
C SER A 174 -42.16 6.92 34.36
N SER A 175 -43.43 6.58 34.21
CA SER A 175 -44.23 6.33 33.03
C SER A 175 -44.63 7.60 32.28
N LYS A 176 -45.27 7.38 31.11
CA LYS A 176 -46.13 8.26 30.27
C LYS A 176 -45.53 8.48 28.88
N GLN A 177 -45.95 7.74 27.86
CA GLN A 177 -47.13 8.00 27.02
C GLN A 177 -47.23 9.47 26.56
N HIS A 178 -46.90 9.72 25.29
CA HIS A 178 -47.54 10.72 24.42
C HIS A 178 -47.14 10.38 22.97
N LYS A 179 -48.09 9.85 22.18
CA LYS A 179 -48.91 10.59 21.20
C LYS A 179 -48.07 11.24 20.10
N GLU A 180 -48.03 10.68 18.90
CA GLU A 180 -49.06 10.82 17.84
C GLU A 180 -48.84 12.10 17.00
N SER A 181 -48.79 11.88 15.68
CA SER A 181 -49.14 12.78 14.57
C SER A 181 -48.36 14.09 14.32
N ARG A 182 -47.55 14.09 13.24
CA ARG A 182 -47.53 15.18 12.24
C ARG A 182 -47.00 14.66 10.90
N GLN A 183 -47.86 14.13 10.03
CA GLN A 183 -48.67 14.88 9.07
C GLN A 183 -47.81 15.47 7.93
N GLU A 184 -47.58 14.63 6.91
CA GLU A 184 -48.12 14.81 5.56
C GLU A 184 -48.43 16.25 5.13
N ARG A 185 -47.56 16.78 4.24
CA ARG A 185 -47.75 17.88 3.25
C ARG A 185 -46.33 18.18 2.72
N HIS A 186 -45.94 17.85 1.51
CA HIS A 186 -46.50 18.35 0.26
C HIS A 186 -46.29 17.38 -0.91
N ARG A 187 -47.43 16.95 -1.46
CA ARG A 187 -47.65 16.59 -2.85
C ARG A 187 -47.25 17.71 -3.81
N GLN A 188 -46.75 17.28 -4.97
CA GLN A 188 -47.08 17.77 -6.33
C GLN A 188 -46.74 19.24 -6.69
N HIS A 189 -45.78 19.43 -7.61
CA HIS A 189 -46.11 19.95 -8.96
C HIS A 189 -44.97 19.75 -9.97
N VAL A 190 -45.35 19.23 -11.14
CA VAL A 190 -44.63 19.10 -12.43
C VAL A 190 -44.86 20.42 -13.22
N PRO A 191 -43.98 20.90 -14.12
CA PRO A 191 -44.06 20.49 -15.52
C PRO A 191 -42.73 20.29 -16.26
N GLN A 192 -42.77 19.24 -17.08
CA GLN A 192 -41.98 18.94 -18.25
C GLN A 192 -42.08 20.08 -19.28
N GLN A 193 -40.94 20.65 -19.69
CA GLN A 193 -40.87 21.48 -20.90
C GLN A 193 -40.00 20.79 -21.94
N GLN A 194 -40.69 20.27 -22.96
CA GLN A 194 -40.15 20.00 -24.28
C GLN A 194 -39.90 21.35 -24.97
N ARG A 195 -38.73 21.54 -25.59
CA ARG A 195 -38.63 22.27 -26.86
C ARG A 195 -37.59 21.60 -27.76
N ALA A 196 -38.13 21.12 -28.87
CA ALA A 196 -37.42 20.83 -30.10
C ALA A 196 -36.70 22.08 -30.62
N ASN A 197 -35.62 21.85 -31.37
CA ASN A 197 -35.14 22.56 -32.57
C ASN A 197 -33.80 21.88 -32.91
N GLY A 198 -33.59 21.16 -34.01
CA GLY A 198 -34.12 21.39 -35.36
C GLY A 198 -33.27 22.45 -36.05
N ASN A 199 -32.12 22.04 -36.61
CA ASN A 199 -31.30 22.71 -37.64
C ASN A 199 -29.99 21.93 -37.75
N ALA A 200 -29.37 21.74 -38.91
CA ALA A 200 -29.71 21.73 -40.32
C ALA A 200 -28.52 21.02 -40.98
#